data_AF-A0A7X6U968-F1
#
_entry.id   AF-A0A7X6U968-F1
#
_cell.length_a   1.000
_cell.length_b   1.000
_cell.length_c   1.000
_cell.angle_alpha   90.00
_cell.angle_beta   90.00
_cell.angle_gamma   90.00
#
_symmetry.space_group_name_H-M   'P 1'
#
loop_
_entity.id
_entity.type
_entity.pdbx_description
1 polymer ?
#
loop_
_entity_poly.entity_id
_entity_poly.type
_entity_poly.pdbx_seq_one_letter_code
_entity_poly.pdbx_strand_id
1 'polypeptide(L)'
;YGDRGESITIDGITIYSDNPFYWNLQSLVNEKTAYEKDKNPFSSPAALDLFLGLIDEEIQYYLVFAQHITTYQDYRMELAWRGVESLYDKFFFEHNDVDAKVLEEVAMFRKGVDPESFRRKYIDITATERLMGIDKADEEITMLRNIVVNNDFPQYIDMRIAMANTDIANLEENIAIQEQAIIDNPTQEDQLNQIIEDLRRQINNIQTNTIPILEYRLAKNIIPGLNIWQNNALSDVENSRNQLTYMRIMTEEEWNNSRGYYEKDQGQTYQEYVTSMQKQIDELNKTIIIAQKSLDADQPDMKYVPEGARSRTVEFLSYGSIVALFGVLLGGWLIASEYQQGTIRLLMIRPKTRTKILLSKFLAALLVWLAVDLIGSTLNLLTNGILFGFSDFAYPNYTVAGEIGFVAYYLPKLLACILPILFAFAIAFMLSVLVKNIAISIAVPIVIYIGSIIVMNIFAYQDSMAWIAYTPLPFLQMSSFFSRYSNIQYIIQRGIILNITFGVLQLLVLSALFTGIAVYVFKKRDIVN
;
A
#
# COMPACT_ATOMS: atom_id res chain seq x y z
N TYR A 1 -19.32 12.33 24.42
CA TYR A 1 -20.67 12.20 23.84
C TYR A 1 -20.76 13.18 22.68
N GLY A 2 -20.23 12.77 21.53
CA GLY A 2 -20.40 13.53 20.28
C GLY A 2 -21.79 13.22 19.73
N ASP A 3 -22.43 14.24 19.17
CA ASP A 3 -23.74 14.17 18.54
C ASP A 3 -23.73 13.07 17.46
N ARG A 4 -24.49 11.98 17.63
CA ARG A 4 -24.47 10.79 16.74
C ARG A 4 -25.16 11.03 15.38
N GLY A 5 -25.30 12.30 14.98
CA GLY A 5 -25.99 12.71 13.76
C GLY A 5 -27.48 12.32 13.74
N GLU A 6 -28.05 12.24 12.54
CA GLU A 6 -29.46 11.88 12.31
C GLU A 6 -29.73 10.40 12.69
N SER A 7 -31.00 10.05 12.90
CA SER A 7 -31.40 8.69 13.25
C SER A 7 -32.79 8.35 12.73
N ILE A 8 -33.01 7.07 12.44
CA ILE A 8 -34.32 6.48 12.09
C ILE A 8 -34.71 5.45 13.12
N THR A 9 -36.01 5.30 13.38
CA THR A 9 -36.52 4.23 14.25
C THR A 9 -37.53 3.39 13.48
N ILE A 10 -37.26 2.10 13.38
CA ILE A 10 -38.07 1.09 12.69
C ILE A 10 -38.33 -0.02 13.70
N ASP A 11 -39.60 -0.36 13.94
CA ASP A 11 -40.03 -1.39 14.91
C ASP A 11 -39.38 -1.29 16.30
N GLY A 12 -39.20 -0.05 16.78
CA GLY A 12 -38.59 0.23 18.08
C GLY A 12 -37.08 0.12 18.12
N ILE A 13 -36.41 -0.18 17.01
CA ILE A 13 -34.95 -0.18 16.87
C ILE A 13 -34.50 1.14 16.26
N THR A 14 -33.62 1.86 16.96
CA THR A 14 -33.04 3.13 16.50
C THR A 14 -31.69 2.89 15.83
N ILE A 15 -31.57 3.30 14.57
CA ILE A 15 -30.34 3.25 13.77
C ILE A 15 -29.86 4.69 13.53
N TYR A 16 -28.58 4.94 13.83
CA TYR A 16 -27.95 6.25 13.69
C TYR A 16 -27.23 6.39 12.34
N SER A 17 -27.00 7.63 11.90
CA SER A 17 -26.39 7.96 10.61
C SER A 17 -24.94 7.47 10.40
N ASP A 18 -24.25 7.05 11.45
CA ASP A 18 -22.93 6.41 11.39
C ASP A 18 -22.99 4.91 11.12
N ASN A 19 -24.17 4.29 11.17
CA ASN A 19 -24.37 2.89 10.84
C ASN A 19 -24.24 2.66 9.32
N PRO A 20 -23.55 1.59 8.87
CA PRO A 20 -23.38 1.29 7.45
C PRO A 20 -24.68 1.16 6.64
N PHE A 21 -25.77 0.72 7.28
CA PHE A 21 -27.07 0.45 6.65
C PHE A 21 -28.10 1.56 6.88
N TYR A 22 -27.73 2.67 7.52
CA TYR A 22 -28.64 3.79 7.78
C TYR A 22 -29.29 4.31 6.49
N TRP A 23 -28.47 4.60 5.47
CA TRP A 23 -28.97 5.17 4.22
C TRP A 23 -29.82 4.21 3.41
N ASN A 24 -29.52 2.89 3.46
CA ASN A 24 -30.38 1.86 2.89
C ASN A 24 -31.77 1.89 3.50
N LEU A 25 -31.85 1.78 4.83
CA LEU A 25 -33.10 1.75 5.57
C LEU A 25 -33.87 3.07 5.42
N GLN A 26 -33.19 4.22 5.52
CA GLN A 26 -33.80 5.53 5.33
C GLN A 26 -34.38 5.69 3.91
N SER A 27 -33.67 5.20 2.89
CA SER A 27 -34.14 5.21 1.50
C SER A 27 -35.40 4.36 1.35
N LEU A 28 -35.40 3.13 1.86
CA LEU A 28 -36.55 2.22 1.79
C LEU A 28 -37.79 2.78 2.52
N VAL A 29 -37.61 3.33 3.72
CA VAL A 29 -38.70 3.96 4.49
C VAL A 29 -39.27 5.18 3.76
N ASN A 30 -38.42 6.02 3.16
CA ASN A 30 -38.85 7.17 2.39
C ASN A 30 -39.58 6.75 1.10
N GLU A 31 -39.06 5.73 0.41
CA GLU A 31 -39.67 5.13 -0.77
C GLU A 31 -41.08 4.62 -0.46
N LYS A 32 -41.22 3.80 0.60
CA LYS A 32 -42.49 3.30 1.09
C LYS A 32 -43.49 4.43 1.37
N THR A 33 -43.08 5.40 2.19
CA THR A 33 -43.93 6.54 2.59
C THR A 33 -44.37 7.39 1.40
N ALA A 34 -43.51 7.54 0.39
CA ALA A 34 -43.82 8.33 -0.80
C ALA A 34 -44.90 7.66 -1.67
N TYR A 35 -44.83 6.35 -1.84
CA TYR A 35 -45.80 5.58 -2.63
C TYR A 35 -47.13 5.38 -1.92
N GLU A 36 -47.14 5.28 -0.59
CA GLU A 36 -48.36 5.26 0.22
C GLU A 36 -49.18 6.55 0.11
N LYS A 37 -48.52 7.71 -0.07
CA LYS A 37 -49.19 9.02 -0.05
C LYS A 37 -49.73 9.46 -1.40
N ASP A 38 -48.87 9.66 -2.40
CA ASP A 38 -49.28 10.34 -3.64
C ASP A 38 -48.44 10.01 -4.91
N LYS A 39 -47.43 9.13 -4.82
CA LYS A 39 -46.54 8.82 -5.96
C LYS A 39 -46.77 7.44 -6.59
N ASN A 40 -47.94 6.83 -6.40
CA ASN A 40 -48.22 5.47 -6.86
C ASN A 40 -47.98 5.29 -8.38
N PRO A 41 -46.97 4.52 -8.81
CA PRO A 41 -46.69 4.25 -10.22
C PRO A 41 -47.44 3.02 -10.76
N PHE A 42 -48.14 2.27 -9.90
CA PHE A 42 -48.72 0.98 -10.23
C PHE A 42 -50.12 1.06 -10.83
N SER A 43 -50.40 0.14 -11.74
CA SER A 43 -51.64 0.05 -12.53
C SER A 43 -52.85 -0.37 -11.70
N SER A 44 -52.63 -1.01 -10.55
CA SER A 44 -53.70 -1.50 -9.67
C SER A 44 -53.34 -1.36 -8.18
N PRO A 45 -54.33 -1.24 -7.27
CA PRO A 45 -54.08 -1.27 -5.83
C PRO A 45 -53.38 -2.55 -5.37
N ALA A 46 -53.72 -3.69 -5.97
CA ALA A 46 -53.08 -4.98 -5.64
C ALA A 46 -51.57 -4.98 -5.95
N ALA A 47 -51.15 -4.32 -7.04
CA ALA A 47 -49.74 -4.17 -7.37
C ALA A 47 -49.00 -3.23 -6.41
N LEU A 48 -49.66 -2.13 -6.00
CA LEU A 48 -49.10 -1.27 -4.95
C LEU A 48 -48.94 -2.02 -3.63
N ASP A 49 -49.99 -2.72 -3.17
CA ASP A 49 -49.96 -3.46 -1.90
C ASP A 49 -48.88 -4.54 -1.89
N LEU A 50 -48.75 -5.30 -2.98
CA LEU A 50 -47.70 -6.31 -3.14
C LEU A 50 -46.30 -5.68 -3.11
N PHE A 51 -46.11 -4.56 -3.80
CA PHE A 51 -44.82 -3.85 -3.80
C PHE A 51 -44.46 -3.27 -2.42
N LEU A 52 -45.43 -2.70 -1.69
CA LEU A 52 -45.21 -2.22 -0.34
C LEU A 52 -44.85 -3.37 0.62
N GLY A 53 -45.48 -4.53 0.46
CA GLY A 53 -45.12 -5.75 1.18
C GLY A 53 -43.69 -6.21 0.89
N LEU A 54 -43.25 -6.11 -0.36
CA LEU A 54 -41.86 -6.41 -0.72
C LEU A 54 -40.87 -5.44 -0.06
N ILE A 55 -41.17 -4.13 -0.05
CA ILE A 55 -40.33 -3.15 0.66
C ILE A 55 -40.26 -3.45 2.15
N ASP A 56 -41.36 -3.89 2.77
CA ASP A 56 -41.36 -4.26 4.18
C ASP A 56 -40.42 -5.43 4.47
N GLU A 57 -40.43 -6.46 3.63
CA GLU A 57 -39.49 -7.58 3.73
C GLU A 57 -38.03 -7.12 3.58
N GLU A 58 -37.74 -6.20 2.66
CA GLU A 58 -36.40 -5.61 2.52
C GLU A 58 -35.98 -4.82 3.76
N ILE A 59 -36.89 -4.00 4.31
CA ILE A 59 -36.64 -3.24 5.54
C ILE A 59 -36.29 -4.21 6.67
N GLN A 60 -37.09 -5.26 6.88
CA GLN A 60 -36.82 -6.26 7.92
C GLN A 60 -35.49 -6.98 7.71
N TYR A 61 -35.19 -7.33 6.46
CA TYR A 61 -33.94 -7.97 6.09
C TYR A 61 -32.73 -7.07 6.46
N TYR A 62 -32.68 -5.83 5.98
CA TYR A 62 -31.58 -4.90 6.28
C TYR A 62 -31.53 -4.49 7.76
N LEU A 63 -32.67 -4.47 8.46
CA LEU A 63 -32.73 -4.13 9.89
C LEU A 63 -31.93 -5.13 10.73
N VAL A 64 -31.96 -6.42 10.39
CA VAL A 64 -31.13 -7.44 11.06
C VAL A 64 -29.63 -7.14 10.90
N PHE A 65 -29.19 -6.74 9.72
CA PHE A 65 -27.80 -6.36 9.48
C PHE A 65 -27.42 -5.09 10.25
N ALA A 66 -28.28 -4.06 10.20
CA ALA A 66 -28.05 -2.80 10.89
C ALA A 66 -27.91 -2.97 12.42
N GLN A 67 -28.61 -3.94 13.02
CA GLN A 67 -28.50 -4.24 14.44
C GLN A 67 -27.16 -4.86 14.84
N HIS A 68 -26.56 -5.68 13.97
CA HIS A 68 -25.38 -6.50 14.31
C HIS A 68 -24.08 -5.99 13.70
N ILE A 69 -24.16 -5.11 12.70
CA ILE A 69 -23.03 -4.51 11.99
C ILE A 69 -23.04 -3.01 12.21
N THR A 70 -22.06 -2.52 12.96
CA THR A 70 -21.96 -1.10 13.35
C THR A 70 -20.80 -0.37 12.68
N THR A 71 -19.96 -1.05 11.89
CA THR A 71 -18.77 -0.48 11.26
C THR A 71 -18.61 -0.97 9.83
N TYR A 72 -18.12 -0.11 8.93
CA TYR A 72 -17.86 -0.47 7.53
C TYR A 72 -16.76 -1.53 7.34
N GLN A 73 -15.91 -1.75 8.34
CA GLN A 73 -14.84 -2.73 8.31
C GLN A 73 -15.32 -4.15 8.68
N ASP A 74 -16.58 -4.34 9.04
CA ASP A 74 -17.09 -5.65 9.41
C ASP A 74 -17.10 -6.59 8.20
N TYR A 75 -16.50 -7.78 8.33
CA TYR A 75 -16.43 -8.77 7.25
C TYR A 75 -17.81 -9.24 6.77
N ARG A 76 -18.84 -9.10 7.60
CA ARG A 76 -20.23 -9.49 7.30
C ARG A 76 -20.96 -8.45 6.45
N MET A 77 -20.37 -7.28 6.21
CA MET A 77 -21.00 -6.19 5.46
C MET A 77 -21.42 -6.62 4.04
N GLU A 78 -20.59 -7.41 3.36
CA GLU A 78 -20.88 -7.89 2.00
C GLU A 78 -22.09 -8.83 1.94
N LEU A 79 -22.44 -9.49 3.05
CA LEU A 79 -23.52 -10.48 3.11
C LEU A 79 -24.88 -9.83 2.92
N ALA A 80 -25.04 -8.57 3.32
CA ALA A 80 -26.29 -7.84 3.19
C ALA A 80 -26.76 -7.79 1.74
N TRP A 81 -25.87 -7.55 0.79
CA TRP A 81 -26.24 -7.45 -0.63
C TRP A 81 -26.49 -8.80 -1.29
N ARG A 82 -25.96 -9.89 -0.71
CA ARG A 82 -26.05 -11.24 -1.29
C ARG A 82 -27.44 -11.85 -1.14
N GLY A 83 -28.04 -11.72 0.03
CA GLY A 83 -29.35 -12.31 0.31
C GLY A 83 -30.54 -11.57 -0.30
N VAL A 84 -30.34 -10.41 -0.95
CA VAL A 84 -31.42 -9.61 -1.54
C VAL A 84 -32.10 -10.34 -2.70
N GLU A 85 -31.33 -11.00 -3.57
CA GLU A 85 -31.91 -11.78 -4.67
C GLU A 85 -32.71 -12.97 -4.15
N SER A 86 -32.19 -13.67 -3.13
CA SER A 86 -32.89 -14.79 -2.49
C SER A 86 -34.13 -14.31 -1.73
N LEU A 87 -34.10 -13.12 -1.12
CA LEU A 87 -35.28 -12.48 -0.54
C LEU A 87 -36.37 -12.26 -1.59
N TYR A 88 -36.00 -11.74 -2.76
CA TYR A 88 -36.93 -11.56 -3.87
C TYR A 88 -37.47 -12.88 -4.39
N ASP A 89 -36.59 -13.87 -4.59
CA ASP A 89 -36.98 -15.19 -5.05
C ASP A 89 -38.02 -15.80 -4.10
N LYS A 90 -37.74 -15.80 -2.80
CA LYS A 90 -38.67 -16.25 -1.77
C LYS A 90 -40.00 -15.52 -1.85
N PHE A 91 -39.97 -14.19 -1.89
CA PHE A 91 -41.17 -13.36 -1.95
C PHE A 91 -42.06 -13.71 -3.15
N PHE A 92 -41.48 -13.80 -4.36
CA PHE A 92 -42.26 -14.11 -5.56
C PHE A 92 -42.74 -15.56 -5.62
N PHE A 93 -41.97 -16.52 -5.10
CA PHE A 93 -42.47 -17.90 -4.99
C PHE A 93 -43.60 -18.00 -3.97
N GLU A 94 -43.53 -17.30 -2.84
CA GLU A 94 -44.58 -17.31 -1.82
C GLU A 94 -45.89 -16.69 -2.33
N HIS A 95 -45.80 -15.63 -3.14
CA HIS A 95 -46.94 -14.90 -3.71
C HIS A 95 -47.34 -15.33 -5.13
N ASN A 96 -46.90 -16.51 -5.59
CA ASN A 96 -47.20 -17.05 -6.92
C ASN A 96 -48.72 -17.19 -7.21
N ASP A 97 -49.58 -17.21 -6.19
CA ASP A 97 -51.03 -17.27 -6.30
C ASP A 97 -51.70 -15.93 -6.68
N VAL A 98 -50.96 -14.82 -6.63
CA VAL A 98 -51.40 -13.49 -7.08
C VAL A 98 -51.49 -13.45 -8.61
N ASP A 99 -52.33 -12.55 -9.15
CA ASP A 99 -52.45 -12.37 -10.60
C ASP A 99 -51.08 -12.14 -11.27
N ALA A 100 -50.81 -12.91 -12.34
CA ALA A 100 -49.53 -12.90 -13.03
C ALA A 100 -49.10 -11.50 -13.50
N LYS A 101 -50.04 -10.66 -13.97
CA LYS A 101 -49.71 -9.31 -14.44
C LYS A 101 -49.31 -8.38 -13.30
N VAL A 102 -49.87 -8.60 -12.10
CA VAL A 102 -49.50 -7.88 -10.89
C VAL A 102 -48.08 -8.24 -10.47
N LEU A 103 -47.75 -9.54 -10.44
CA LEU A 103 -46.40 -10.01 -10.12
C LEU A 103 -45.36 -9.50 -11.12
N GLU A 104 -45.67 -9.53 -12.42
CA GLU A 104 -44.82 -9.01 -13.49
C GLU A 104 -44.56 -7.51 -13.36
N GLU A 105 -45.60 -6.73 -13.07
CA GLU A 105 -45.48 -5.27 -12.90
C GLU A 105 -44.55 -4.94 -11.73
N VAL A 106 -44.74 -5.60 -10.59
CA VAL A 106 -43.90 -5.41 -9.38
C VAL A 106 -42.47 -5.87 -9.64
N ALA A 107 -42.27 -7.01 -10.27
CA ALA A 107 -40.94 -7.53 -10.60
C ALA A 107 -40.21 -6.67 -11.63
N MET A 108 -40.91 -6.18 -12.66
CA MET A 108 -40.34 -5.25 -13.64
C MET A 108 -39.95 -3.93 -12.96
N PHE A 109 -40.76 -3.42 -12.05
CA PHE A 109 -40.47 -2.17 -11.35
C PHE A 109 -39.28 -2.29 -10.40
N ARG A 110 -39.22 -3.36 -9.57
CA ARG A 110 -38.14 -3.52 -8.57
C ARG A 110 -36.85 -4.11 -9.14
N LYS A 111 -36.95 -5.11 -10.02
CA LYS A 111 -35.80 -5.88 -10.51
C LYS A 111 -35.44 -5.59 -11.97
N GLY A 112 -36.32 -4.95 -12.75
CA GLY A 112 -36.10 -4.72 -14.18
C GLY A 112 -36.08 -6.01 -15.02
N VAL A 113 -36.70 -7.08 -14.53
CA VAL A 113 -36.72 -8.41 -15.19
C VAL A 113 -37.77 -8.42 -16.31
N ASP A 114 -37.46 -9.09 -17.42
CA ASP A 114 -38.42 -9.24 -18.51
C ASP A 114 -39.57 -10.20 -18.13
N PRO A 115 -40.81 -9.93 -18.60
CA PRO A 115 -41.96 -10.74 -18.21
C PRO A 115 -41.86 -12.23 -18.60
N GLU A 116 -41.20 -12.58 -19.70
CA GLU A 116 -41.10 -13.98 -20.14
C GLU A 116 -40.18 -14.80 -19.23
N SER A 117 -38.99 -14.27 -18.91
CA SER A 117 -38.06 -14.90 -17.97
C SER A 117 -38.65 -14.96 -16.56
N PHE A 118 -39.37 -13.91 -16.14
CA PHE A 118 -40.05 -13.90 -14.85
C PHE A 118 -41.11 -15.00 -14.77
N ARG A 119 -41.98 -15.10 -15.78
CA ARG A 119 -43.00 -16.16 -15.84
C ARG A 119 -42.38 -17.55 -15.77
N ARG A 120 -41.36 -17.82 -16.57
CA ARG A 120 -40.68 -19.12 -16.58
C ARG A 120 -40.10 -19.49 -15.22
N LYS A 121 -39.61 -18.51 -14.46
CA LYS A 121 -38.99 -18.76 -13.15
C LYS A 121 -40.00 -18.88 -12.02
N TYR A 122 -41.05 -18.05 -11.99
CA TYR A 122 -41.92 -17.96 -10.82
C TYR A 122 -43.38 -18.33 -11.08
N ILE A 123 -43.89 -18.32 -12.30
CA ILE A 123 -45.32 -18.49 -12.61
C ILE A 123 -45.58 -19.84 -13.29
N ASP A 124 -44.88 -20.10 -14.40
CA ASP A 124 -45.04 -21.28 -15.25
C ASP A 124 -44.26 -22.48 -14.70
N ILE A 125 -44.44 -22.75 -13.41
CA ILE A 125 -43.71 -23.77 -12.65
C ILE A 125 -44.65 -24.73 -11.94
N THR A 126 -44.18 -25.93 -11.64
CA THR A 126 -44.90 -26.91 -10.84
C THR A 126 -44.89 -26.53 -9.35
N ALA A 127 -45.85 -27.07 -8.58
CA ALA A 127 -45.86 -26.89 -7.13
C ALA A 127 -44.58 -27.41 -6.45
N THR A 128 -43.98 -28.47 -7.00
CA THR A 128 -42.70 -29.01 -6.52
C THR A 128 -41.55 -28.04 -6.77
N GLU A 129 -41.44 -27.50 -7.98
CA GLU A 129 -40.40 -26.50 -8.32
C GLU A 129 -40.54 -25.23 -7.50
N ARG A 130 -41.79 -24.79 -7.27
CA ARG A 130 -42.09 -23.66 -6.38
C ARG A 130 -41.58 -23.90 -4.96
N LEU A 131 -41.93 -25.04 -4.35
CA LEU A 131 -41.50 -25.36 -2.99
C LEU A 131 -39.97 -25.48 -2.89
N MET A 132 -39.33 -26.12 -3.87
CA MET A 132 -37.87 -26.19 -3.93
C MET A 132 -37.22 -24.79 -4.05
N GLY A 133 -37.85 -23.87 -4.80
CA GLY A 133 -37.41 -22.48 -4.90
C GLY A 133 -37.50 -21.74 -3.57
N ILE A 134 -38.60 -21.90 -2.84
CA ILE A 134 -38.79 -21.34 -1.49
C ILE A 134 -37.76 -21.90 -0.53
N ASP A 135 -37.61 -23.23 -0.47
CA ASP A 135 -36.70 -23.91 0.45
C ASP A 135 -35.26 -23.43 0.23
N LYS A 136 -34.80 -23.37 -1.03
CA LYS A 136 -33.46 -22.88 -1.38
C LYS A 136 -33.25 -21.43 -0.94
N ALA A 137 -34.21 -20.55 -1.23
CA ALA A 137 -34.11 -19.14 -0.87
C ALA A 137 -34.13 -18.94 0.66
N ASP A 138 -34.96 -19.69 1.38
CA ASP A 138 -35.04 -19.65 2.83
C ASP A 138 -33.79 -20.19 3.51
N GLU A 139 -33.21 -21.28 3.00
CA GLU A 139 -31.93 -21.83 3.46
C GLU A 139 -30.81 -20.80 3.36
N GLU A 140 -30.71 -20.09 2.23
CA GLU A 140 -29.68 -19.07 2.01
C GLU A 140 -29.89 -17.86 2.93
N ILE A 141 -31.10 -17.30 3.01
CA ILE A 141 -31.41 -16.17 3.89
C ILE A 141 -31.14 -16.54 5.36
N THR A 142 -31.53 -17.74 5.77
CA THR A 142 -31.33 -18.24 7.14
C THR A 142 -29.84 -18.43 7.44
N MET A 143 -29.06 -18.97 6.52
CA MET A 143 -27.62 -19.10 6.65
C MET A 143 -26.94 -17.74 6.80
N LEU A 144 -27.24 -16.78 5.93
CA LEU A 144 -26.71 -15.41 6.01
C LEU A 144 -27.09 -14.74 7.33
N ARG A 145 -28.36 -14.87 7.73
CA ARG A 145 -28.86 -14.35 9.01
C ARG A 145 -28.12 -14.97 10.19
N ASN A 146 -27.88 -16.27 10.18
CA ASN A 146 -27.16 -16.96 11.25
C ASN A 146 -25.71 -16.47 11.37
N ILE A 147 -25.00 -16.30 10.25
CA ILE A 147 -23.65 -15.72 10.24
C ILE A 147 -23.66 -14.32 10.87
N VAL A 148 -24.64 -13.49 10.50
CA VAL A 148 -24.76 -12.11 10.96
C VAL A 148 -25.09 -12.04 12.45
N VAL A 149 -26.13 -12.75 12.89
CA VAL A 149 -26.61 -12.70 14.27
C VAL A 149 -25.60 -13.32 15.23
N ASN A 150 -25.00 -14.47 14.87
CA ASN A 150 -24.08 -15.18 15.76
C ASN A 150 -22.61 -14.74 15.61
N ASN A 151 -22.30 -13.87 14.63
CA ASN A 151 -20.93 -13.52 14.25
C ASN A 151 -20.08 -14.77 13.94
N ASP A 152 -20.65 -15.71 13.19
CA ASP A 152 -20.06 -17.02 12.91
C ASP A 152 -19.03 -16.95 11.78
N PHE A 153 -17.79 -16.64 12.17
CA PHE A 153 -16.68 -16.52 11.23
C PHE A 153 -16.34 -17.84 10.50
N PRO A 154 -16.31 -19.02 11.14
CA PRO A 154 -16.16 -20.29 10.44
C PRO A 154 -17.22 -20.52 9.35
N GLN A 155 -18.50 -20.35 9.68
CA GLN A 155 -19.57 -20.54 8.70
C GLN A 155 -19.46 -19.55 7.52
N TYR A 156 -19.01 -18.32 7.79
CA TYR A 156 -18.70 -17.35 6.75
C TYR A 156 -17.59 -17.84 5.81
N ILE A 157 -16.48 -18.38 6.33
CA ILE A 157 -15.39 -18.91 5.51
C ILE A 157 -15.86 -20.12 4.70
N ASP A 158 -16.59 -21.05 5.31
CA ASP A 158 -17.11 -22.24 4.61
C ASP A 158 -18.03 -21.83 3.44
N MET A 159 -18.92 -20.86 3.66
CA MET A 159 -19.75 -20.28 2.61
C MET A 159 -18.88 -19.64 1.50
N ARG A 160 -17.86 -18.86 1.85
CA ARG A 160 -16.97 -18.22 0.87
C ARG A 160 -16.17 -19.23 0.05
N ILE A 161 -15.74 -20.35 0.63
CA ILE A 161 -15.05 -21.42 -0.08
C ILE A 161 -16.03 -22.19 -0.98
N ALA A 162 -17.24 -22.49 -0.51
CA ALA A 162 -18.27 -23.12 -1.33
C ALA A 162 -18.56 -22.28 -2.58
N MET A 163 -18.67 -20.96 -2.43
CA MET A 163 -18.85 -20.04 -3.55
C MET A 163 -17.67 -20.01 -4.50
N ALA A 164 -16.44 -19.98 -3.99
CA ALA A 164 -15.25 -20.05 -4.82
C ALA A 164 -15.22 -21.33 -5.68
N ASN A 165 -15.70 -22.45 -5.13
CA ASN A 165 -15.84 -23.71 -5.88
C ASN A 165 -16.97 -23.65 -6.93
N THR A 166 -18.10 -23.01 -6.62
CA THR A 166 -19.16 -22.75 -7.59
C THR A 166 -18.67 -21.86 -8.74
N ASP A 167 -17.89 -20.82 -8.44
CA ASP A 167 -17.30 -19.94 -9.44
C ASP A 167 -16.35 -20.72 -10.36
N ILE A 168 -15.52 -21.61 -9.81
CA ILE A 168 -14.66 -22.51 -10.59
C ILE A 168 -15.52 -23.37 -11.54
N ALA A 169 -16.58 -24.02 -11.04
CA ALA A 169 -17.44 -24.86 -11.87
C ALA A 169 -18.10 -24.08 -13.02
N ASN A 170 -18.58 -22.86 -12.75
CA ASN A 170 -19.16 -21.99 -13.77
C ASN A 170 -18.12 -21.57 -14.82
N LEU A 171 -16.88 -21.30 -14.41
CA LEU A 171 -15.78 -20.98 -15.33
C LEU A 171 -15.39 -22.20 -16.19
N GLU A 172 -15.37 -23.40 -15.61
CA GLU A 172 -15.12 -24.65 -16.33
C GLU A 172 -16.21 -24.95 -17.36
N GLU A 173 -17.49 -24.72 -17.02
CA GLU A 173 -18.60 -24.83 -17.97
C GLU A 173 -18.44 -23.83 -19.12
N ASN A 174 -18.08 -22.58 -18.83
CA ASN A 174 -17.83 -21.58 -19.85
C ASN A 174 -16.68 -21.98 -20.79
N ILE A 175 -15.58 -22.52 -20.24
CA ILE A 175 -14.49 -23.07 -21.04
C ILE A 175 -15.00 -24.16 -22.00
N ALA A 176 -15.81 -25.10 -21.51
CA ALA A 176 -16.37 -26.16 -22.35
C ALA A 176 -17.25 -25.61 -23.50
N ILE A 177 -18.03 -24.55 -23.24
CA ILE A 177 -18.83 -23.86 -24.27
C ILE A 177 -17.91 -23.24 -25.33
N GLN A 178 -16.83 -22.55 -24.93
CA GLN A 178 -15.89 -21.95 -25.88
C GLN A 178 -15.13 -23.02 -26.69
N GLU A 179 -14.70 -24.11 -26.06
CA GLU A 179 -14.05 -25.23 -26.72
C GLU A 179 -14.98 -25.88 -27.77
N GLN A 180 -16.27 -26.02 -27.46
CA GLN A 180 -17.26 -26.50 -28.43
C GLN A 180 -17.46 -25.52 -29.59
N ALA A 181 -17.48 -24.21 -29.32
CA ALA A 181 -17.61 -23.18 -30.37
C ALA A 181 -16.43 -23.18 -31.35
N ILE A 182 -15.22 -23.52 -30.90
CA ILE A 182 -14.05 -23.71 -31.78
C ILE A 182 -14.27 -24.90 -32.72
N ILE A 183 -14.80 -26.01 -32.21
CA ILE A 183 -15.11 -27.20 -33.01
C ILE A 183 -16.16 -26.87 -34.08
N ASP A 184 -17.19 -26.12 -33.70
CA ASP A 184 -18.30 -25.75 -34.59
C ASP A 184 -17.87 -24.70 -35.64
N ASN A 185 -16.95 -23.81 -35.31
CA ASN A 185 -16.42 -22.80 -36.22
C ASN A 185 -14.92 -22.50 -36.00
N PRO A 186 -14.02 -23.23 -36.68
CA PRO A 186 -12.56 -23.07 -36.52
C PRO A 186 -12.00 -21.70 -36.92
N THR A 187 -12.79 -20.85 -37.60
CA THR A 187 -12.29 -19.53 -38.04
C THR A 187 -12.08 -18.53 -36.89
N GLN A 188 -12.57 -18.85 -35.69
CA GLN A 188 -12.43 -18.00 -34.48
C GLN A 188 -11.47 -18.57 -33.44
N GLU A 189 -10.74 -19.64 -33.75
CA GLU A 189 -9.89 -20.39 -32.82
C GLU A 189 -8.93 -19.49 -32.02
N ASP A 190 -8.22 -18.57 -32.68
CA ASP A 190 -7.26 -17.68 -32.01
C ASP A 190 -7.90 -16.77 -30.95
N GLN A 191 -9.10 -16.24 -31.22
CA GLN A 191 -9.80 -15.37 -30.28
C GLN A 191 -10.38 -16.15 -29.11
N LEU A 192 -11.01 -17.30 -29.39
CA LEU A 192 -11.61 -18.15 -28.37
C LEU A 192 -10.54 -18.77 -27.44
N ASN A 193 -9.37 -19.12 -27.97
CA ASN A 193 -8.24 -19.58 -27.15
C ASN A 193 -7.76 -18.51 -26.17
N GLN A 194 -7.74 -17.23 -26.55
CA GLN A 194 -7.40 -16.15 -25.61
C GLN A 194 -8.40 -16.04 -24.46
N ILE A 195 -9.69 -16.22 -24.74
CA ILE A 195 -10.75 -16.23 -23.73
C ILE A 195 -10.57 -17.43 -22.80
N ILE A 196 -10.36 -18.63 -23.35
CA ILE A 196 -10.14 -19.86 -22.57
C ILE A 196 -8.94 -19.69 -21.63
N GLU A 197 -7.83 -19.13 -22.10
CA GLU A 197 -6.64 -18.89 -21.28
C GLU A 197 -6.85 -17.82 -20.19
N ASP A 198 -7.75 -16.85 -20.39
CA ASP A 198 -8.16 -15.94 -19.31
C ASP A 198 -9.03 -16.65 -18.26
N LEU A 199 -10.01 -17.44 -18.70
CA LEU A 199 -10.87 -18.23 -17.81
C LEU A 199 -10.04 -19.22 -16.96
N ARG A 200 -9.06 -19.89 -17.57
CA ARG A 200 -8.11 -20.77 -16.87
C ARG A 200 -7.26 -20.01 -15.85
N ARG A 201 -6.84 -18.78 -16.16
CA ARG A 201 -6.13 -17.91 -15.20
C ARG A 201 -7.02 -17.51 -14.03
N GLN A 202 -8.29 -17.21 -14.26
CA GLN A 202 -9.25 -16.94 -13.19
C GLN A 202 -9.41 -18.14 -12.25
N ILE A 203 -9.61 -19.35 -12.81
CA ILE A 203 -9.65 -20.60 -12.03
C ILE A 203 -8.37 -20.79 -11.21
N ASN A 204 -7.20 -20.61 -11.85
CA ASN A 204 -5.92 -20.75 -11.17
C ASN A 204 -5.74 -19.75 -10.02
N ASN A 205 -6.17 -18.50 -10.19
CA ASN A 205 -6.15 -17.50 -9.13
C ASN A 205 -7.04 -17.93 -7.95
N ILE A 206 -8.26 -18.42 -8.21
CA ILE A 206 -9.15 -18.89 -7.14
C ILE A 206 -8.51 -20.05 -6.36
N GLN A 207 -7.95 -21.04 -7.07
CA GLN A 207 -7.36 -22.24 -6.48
C GLN A 207 -6.05 -21.98 -5.73
N THR A 208 -5.21 -21.06 -6.20
CA THR A 208 -3.86 -20.83 -5.64
C THR A 208 -3.77 -19.60 -4.74
N ASN A 209 -4.78 -18.73 -4.77
CA ASN A 209 -4.80 -17.48 -4.02
C ASN A 209 -6.02 -17.40 -3.10
N THR A 210 -7.24 -17.35 -3.66
CA THR A 210 -8.48 -17.11 -2.89
C THR A 210 -8.75 -18.18 -1.84
N ILE A 211 -8.85 -19.45 -2.25
CA ILE A 211 -9.18 -20.56 -1.34
C ILE A 211 -8.11 -20.73 -0.26
N PRO A 212 -6.79 -20.81 -0.57
CA PRO A 212 -5.75 -20.95 0.45
C PRO A 212 -5.73 -19.81 1.47
N ILE A 213 -6.05 -18.57 1.06
CA ILE A 213 -6.14 -17.43 1.98
C ILE A 213 -7.34 -17.59 2.92
N LEU A 214 -8.49 -18.02 2.43
CA LEU A 214 -9.67 -18.29 3.26
C LEU A 214 -9.37 -19.40 4.28
N GLU A 215 -8.78 -20.51 3.84
CA GLU A 215 -8.36 -21.62 4.70
C GLU A 215 -7.36 -21.16 5.77
N TYR A 216 -6.37 -20.34 5.39
CA TYR A 216 -5.39 -19.79 6.33
C TYR A 216 -6.05 -18.87 7.36
N ARG A 217 -6.99 -18.02 6.93
CA ARG A 217 -7.77 -17.15 7.82
C ARG A 217 -8.57 -17.96 8.82
N LEU A 218 -9.20 -19.05 8.40
CA LEU A 218 -9.92 -19.94 9.29
C LEU A 218 -8.96 -20.60 10.29
N ALA A 219 -7.87 -21.18 9.82
CA ALA A 219 -6.90 -21.89 10.64
C ALA A 219 -6.23 -21.01 11.71
N LYS A 220 -6.01 -19.72 11.40
CA LYS A 220 -5.38 -18.73 12.30
C LYS A 220 -6.36 -17.77 12.96
N ASN A 221 -7.66 -17.92 12.71
CA ASN A 221 -8.71 -17.02 13.17
C ASN A 221 -8.44 -15.53 12.85
N ILE A 222 -8.04 -15.23 11.61
CA ILE A 222 -7.72 -13.88 11.14
C ILE A 222 -8.96 -13.26 10.48
N ILE A 223 -9.73 -12.55 11.30
CA ILE A 223 -10.97 -11.88 10.89
C ILE A 223 -10.63 -10.67 9.99
N PRO A 224 -11.19 -10.59 8.76
CA PRO A 224 -11.00 -9.44 7.88
C PRO A 224 -11.46 -8.12 8.51
N GLY A 225 -10.83 -7.01 8.11
CA GLY A 225 -11.20 -5.66 8.55
C GLY A 225 -10.75 -5.27 9.96
N LEU A 226 -10.31 -6.23 10.79
CA LEU A 226 -9.62 -5.90 12.04
C LEU A 226 -8.27 -5.22 11.77
N ASN A 227 -7.92 -4.23 12.59
CA ASN A 227 -6.64 -3.54 12.52
C ASN A 227 -5.50 -4.36 13.14
N ILE A 228 -5.15 -5.47 12.48
CA ILE A 228 -4.07 -6.38 12.85
C ILE A 228 -3.11 -6.55 11.67
N TRP A 229 -1.81 -6.73 11.95
CA TRP A 229 -0.78 -6.76 10.92
C TRP A 229 -0.96 -7.93 9.95
N GLN A 230 -1.52 -9.06 10.41
CA GLN A 230 -1.78 -10.23 9.58
C GLN A 230 -2.75 -9.92 8.43
N ASN A 231 -3.73 -9.03 8.63
CA ASN A 231 -4.63 -8.62 7.55
C ASN A 231 -3.89 -7.88 6.44
N ASN A 232 -2.94 -7.01 6.81
CA ASN A 232 -2.11 -6.30 5.84
C ASN A 232 -1.16 -7.25 5.11
N ALA A 233 -0.57 -8.22 5.82
CA ALA A 233 0.30 -9.23 5.21
C ALA A 233 -0.47 -10.14 4.24
N LEU A 234 -1.66 -10.62 4.62
CA LEU A 234 -2.51 -11.41 3.73
C LEU A 234 -2.97 -10.60 2.50
N SER A 235 -3.33 -9.33 2.68
CA SER A 235 -3.69 -8.46 1.55
C SER A 235 -2.52 -8.27 0.59
N ASP A 236 -1.30 -8.11 1.09
CA ASP A 236 -0.09 -8.06 0.27
C ASP A 236 0.14 -9.36 -0.53
N VAL A 237 -0.06 -10.52 0.09
CA VAL A 237 0.02 -11.83 -0.59
C VAL A 237 -1.04 -11.92 -1.68
N GLU A 238 -2.30 -11.62 -1.33
CA GLU A 238 -3.45 -11.68 -2.22
C GLU A 238 -3.25 -10.80 -3.46
N ASN A 239 -2.95 -9.51 -3.23
CA ASN A 239 -2.78 -8.52 -4.27
C ASN A 239 -1.60 -8.85 -5.17
N SER A 240 -0.47 -9.28 -4.58
CA SER A 240 0.73 -9.58 -5.35
C SER A 240 0.56 -10.83 -6.21
N ARG A 241 -0.05 -11.89 -5.67
CA ARG A 241 -0.37 -13.11 -6.44
C ARG A 241 -1.35 -12.80 -7.57
N ASN A 242 -2.40 -12.03 -7.27
CA ASN A 242 -3.38 -11.62 -8.27
C ASN A 242 -2.71 -10.84 -9.42
N GLN A 243 -1.85 -9.87 -9.11
CA GLN A 243 -1.09 -9.14 -10.14
C GLN A 243 -0.19 -10.08 -10.96
N LEU A 244 0.52 -11.00 -10.31
CA LEU A 244 1.39 -11.96 -11.00
C LEU A 244 0.62 -12.89 -11.95
N THR A 245 -0.61 -13.30 -11.59
CA THR A 245 -1.46 -14.13 -12.47
C THR A 245 -1.76 -13.46 -13.81
N TYR A 246 -1.93 -12.13 -13.81
CA TYR A 246 -2.25 -11.37 -15.02
C TYR A 246 -1.03 -10.70 -15.68
N MET A 247 0.13 -10.68 -15.01
CA MET A 247 1.37 -10.19 -15.61
C MET A 247 1.90 -11.15 -16.66
N ARG A 248 2.01 -10.67 -17.90
CA ARG A 248 2.62 -11.41 -19.02
C ARG A 248 3.64 -10.52 -19.72
N ILE A 249 4.86 -11.01 -19.85
CA ILE A 249 5.86 -10.38 -20.70
C ILE A 249 5.49 -10.66 -22.16
N MET A 250 5.05 -9.62 -22.86
CA MET A 250 4.84 -9.65 -24.31
C MET A 250 6.08 -10.15 -25.06
N THR A 251 5.87 -10.89 -26.14
CA THR A 251 6.95 -11.26 -27.07
C THR A 251 7.48 -10.03 -27.81
N GLU A 252 8.66 -10.13 -28.41
CA GLU A 252 9.24 -9.03 -29.19
C GLU A 252 8.34 -8.61 -30.37
N GLU A 253 7.67 -9.58 -30.99
CA GLU A 253 6.72 -9.32 -32.08
C GLU A 253 5.49 -8.55 -31.58
N GLU A 254 4.87 -8.99 -30.48
CA GLU A 254 3.73 -8.31 -29.86
C GLU A 254 4.11 -6.89 -29.41
N TRP A 255 5.29 -6.73 -28.81
CA TRP A 255 5.82 -5.44 -28.41
C TRP A 255 6.00 -4.50 -29.61
N ASN A 256 6.58 -5.00 -30.71
CA ASN A 256 6.79 -4.23 -31.93
C ASN A 256 5.47 -3.83 -32.59
N ASN A 257 4.46 -4.70 -32.53
CA ASN A 257 3.12 -4.45 -33.08
C ASN A 257 2.21 -3.62 -32.16
N SER A 258 2.52 -3.54 -30.86
CA SER A 258 1.79 -2.69 -29.92
C SER A 258 1.92 -1.20 -30.30
N ARG A 259 0.77 -0.53 -30.52
CA ARG A 259 0.67 0.91 -30.78
C ARG A 259 0.30 1.63 -29.48
N GLY A 260 0.97 2.74 -29.18
CA GLY A 260 0.60 3.62 -28.06
C GLY A 260 1.01 3.13 -26.67
N TYR A 261 2.04 2.28 -26.57
CA TYR A 261 2.64 1.99 -25.27
C TYR A 261 3.49 3.21 -24.87
N TYR A 262 3.04 3.92 -23.83
CA TYR A 262 3.62 5.20 -23.40
C TYR A 262 5.15 5.15 -23.24
N GLU A 263 5.69 4.03 -22.74
CA GLU A 263 7.13 3.86 -22.56
C GLU A 263 7.89 3.63 -23.88
N LYS A 264 7.26 2.97 -24.86
CA LYS A 264 7.80 2.82 -26.23
C LYS A 264 7.84 4.18 -26.95
N ASP A 265 6.84 5.02 -26.74
CA ASP A 265 6.78 6.38 -27.28
C ASP A 265 7.85 7.30 -26.64
N GLN A 266 8.40 6.93 -25.47
CA GLN A 266 9.57 7.57 -24.85
C GLN A 266 10.92 6.97 -25.29
N GLY A 267 10.94 6.05 -26.26
CA GLY A 267 12.16 5.47 -26.82
C GLY A 267 12.72 4.26 -26.06
N GLN A 268 11.93 3.62 -25.19
CA GLN A 268 12.34 2.40 -24.49
C GLN A 268 12.54 1.23 -25.47
N THR A 269 13.65 0.51 -25.31
CA THR A 269 13.95 -0.71 -26.07
C THR A 269 13.19 -1.93 -25.52
N TYR A 270 12.97 -2.95 -26.35
CA TYR A 270 12.33 -4.20 -25.89
C TYR A 270 13.10 -4.84 -24.72
N GLN A 271 14.44 -4.81 -24.73
CA GLN A 271 15.25 -5.37 -23.65
C GLN A 271 15.07 -4.61 -22.32
N GLU A 272 14.94 -3.27 -22.38
CA GLU A 272 14.65 -2.45 -21.21
C GLU A 272 13.26 -2.73 -20.66
N TYR A 273 12.27 -2.94 -21.54
CA TYR A 273 10.92 -3.38 -21.17
C TYR A 273 10.92 -4.75 -20.47
N VAL A 274 11.59 -5.76 -21.04
CA VAL A 274 11.70 -7.08 -20.41
C VAL A 274 12.36 -6.96 -19.02
N THR A 275 13.41 -6.14 -18.92
CA THR A 275 14.10 -5.91 -17.64
C THR A 275 13.22 -5.21 -16.62
N SER A 276 12.42 -4.21 -17.02
CA SER A 276 11.50 -3.52 -16.11
C SER A 276 10.37 -4.42 -15.65
N MET A 277 9.79 -5.22 -16.54
CA MET A 277 8.75 -6.20 -16.21
C MET A 277 9.28 -7.28 -15.27
N GLN A 278 10.48 -7.81 -15.53
CA GLN A 278 11.10 -8.80 -14.65
C GLN A 278 11.34 -8.22 -13.25
N LYS A 279 11.78 -6.96 -13.16
CA LYS A 279 11.96 -6.27 -11.88
C LYS A 279 10.64 -6.13 -11.12
N GLN A 280 9.54 -5.80 -11.80
CA GLN A 280 8.21 -5.75 -11.18
C GLN A 280 7.79 -7.12 -10.64
N ILE A 281 7.97 -8.18 -11.44
CA ILE A 281 7.71 -9.57 -11.04
C ILE A 281 8.54 -9.93 -9.80
N ASP A 282 9.82 -9.59 -9.77
CA ASP A 282 10.72 -9.86 -8.65
C ASP A 282 10.30 -9.07 -7.38
N GLU A 283 9.83 -7.84 -7.53
CA GLU A 283 9.32 -7.02 -6.42
C GLU A 283 8.03 -7.58 -5.81
N LEU A 284 7.10 -8.07 -6.64
CA LEU A 284 5.89 -8.75 -6.19
C LEU A 284 6.22 -10.06 -5.48
N ASN A 285 7.08 -10.89 -6.07
CA ASN A 285 7.54 -12.13 -5.44
C ASN A 285 8.24 -11.88 -4.11
N LYS A 286 9.09 -10.83 -4.03
CA LYS A 286 9.72 -10.41 -2.77
C LYS A 286 8.67 -10.03 -1.72
N THR A 287 7.62 -9.32 -2.11
CA THR A 287 6.52 -8.94 -1.20
C THR A 287 5.81 -10.18 -0.65
N ILE A 288 5.48 -11.14 -1.52
CA ILE A 288 4.86 -12.42 -1.12
C ILE A 288 5.76 -13.17 -0.13
N ILE A 289 7.06 -13.29 -0.43
CA ILE A 289 8.01 -14.01 0.43
C ILE A 289 8.11 -13.37 1.81
N ILE A 290 8.18 -12.03 1.88
CA ILE A 290 8.26 -11.30 3.15
C ILE A 290 6.98 -11.46 3.97
N ALA A 291 5.82 -11.31 3.32
CA ALA A 291 4.52 -11.47 3.95
C ALA A 291 4.34 -12.89 4.49
N GLN A 292 4.61 -13.91 3.66
CA GLN A 292 4.46 -15.32 4.04
C GLN A 292 5.40 -15.69 5.19
N LYS A 293 6.69 -15.29 5.14
CA LYS A 293 7.62 -15.53 6.25
C LYS A 293 7.16 -14.87 7.56
N SER A 294 6.60 -13.67 7.48
CA SER A 294 6.05 -12.97 8.66
C SER A 294 4.87 -13.74 9.25
N LEU A 295 3.96 -14.20 8.38
CA LEU A 295 2.76 -14.98 8.75
C LEU A 295 3.12 -16.36 9.32
N ASP A 296 4.08 -17.07 8.71
CA ASP A 296 4.50 -18.41 9.14
C ASP A 296 5.19 -18.39 10.50
N ALA A 297 6.01 -17.36 10.75
CA ALA A 297 6.70 -17.17 12.03
C ALA A 297 5.84 -16.52 13.11
N ASP A 298 4.65 -16.00 12.77
CA ASP A 298 3.81 -15.15 13.62
C ASP A 298 4.59 -13.96 14.22
N GLN A 299 5.49 -13.38 13.42
CA GLN A 299 6.33 -12.24 13.79
C GLN A 299 6.28 -11.22 12.65
N PRO A 300 5.79 -10.00 12.87
CA PRO A 300 5.62 -9.06 11.79
C PRO A 300 6.95 -8.52 11.28
N ASP A 301 7.11 -8.47 9.95
CA ASP A 301 8.06 -7.53 9.36
C ASP A 301 7.67 -6.08 9.74
N MET A 302 8.67 -5.21 9.87
CA MET A 302 8.40 -3.79 10.17
C MET A 302 7.44 -3.15 9.16
N LYS A 303 7.40 -3.62 7.91
CA LYS A 303 6.46 -3.16 6.87
C LYS A 303 5.01 -3.17 7.37
N TYR A 304 4.60 -4.22 8.07
CA TYR A 304 3.22 -4.42 8.51
C TYR A 304 2.86 -3.74 9.84
N VAL A 305 3.86 -3.19 10.52
CA VAL A 305 3.71 -2.43 11.78
C VAL A 305 4.41 -1.07 11.62
N PRO A 306 3.90 -0.17 10.75
CA PRO A 306 4.52 1.14 10.49
C PRO A 306 4.69 2.00 11.73
N GLU A 307 3.78 1.86 12.68
CA GLU A 307 3.77 2.56 13.97
C GLU A 307 4.68 1.91 15.02
N GLY A 308 5.34 0.79 14.68
CA GLY A 308 6.24 0.07 15.57
C GLY A 308 7.55 0.80 15.82
N ALA A 309 8.19 0.50 16.95
CA ALA A 309 9.45 1.11 17.37
C ALA A 309 10.55 0.95 16.31
N ARG A 310 10.66 -0.20 15.64
CA ARG A 310 11.64 -0.47 14.59
C ARG A 310 11.46 0.44 13.39
N SER A 311 10.23 0.50 12.88
CA SER A 311 9.86 1.31 11.70
C SER A 311 10.17 2.78 11.95
N ARG A 312 9.66 3.33 13.07
CA ARG A 312 9.91 4.71 13.50
C ARG A 312 11.40 5.01 13.67
N THR A 313 12.17 4.08 14.23
CA THR A 313 13.62 4.23 14.41
C THR A 313 14.36 4.35 13.07
N VAL A 314 13.96 3.58 12.06
CA VAL A 314 14.54 3.67 10.71
C VAL A 314 14.10 4.96 10.00
N GLU A 315 12.81 5.31 10.06
CA GLU A 315 12.28 6.53 9.44
C GLU A 315 12.91 7.81 10.03
N PHE A 316 13.20 7.80 11.33
CA PHE A 316 13.79 8.93 12.02
C PHE A 316 15.28 9.14 11.69
N LEU A 317 15.95 8.25 10.94
CA LEU A 317 17.33 8.48 10.45
C LEU A 317 17.49 9.80 9.67
N SER A 318 16.38 10.40 9.23
CA SER A 318 16.32 11.77 8.70
C SER A 318 16.87 12.85 9.64
N TYR A 319 16.94 12.62 10.97
CA TYR A 319 17.58 13.55 11.91
C TYR A 319 19.04 13.84 11.55
N GLY A 320 19.71 12.93 10.83
CA GLY A 320 21.09 13.09 10.36
C GLY A 320 21.29 14.37 9.52
N SER A 321 20.25 14.91 8.88
CA SER A 321 20.31 16.20 8.19
C SER A 321 20.57 17.38 9.13
N ILE A 322 20.02 17.34 10.34
CA ILE A 322 20.28 18.37 11.37
C ILE A 322 21.73 18.25 11.85
N VAL A 323 22.21 17.02 12.04
CA VAL A 323 23.61 16.78 12.42
C VAL A 323 24.57 17.19 11.30
N ALA A 324 24.18 17.05 10.03
CA ALA A 324 24.94 17.55 8.89
C ALA A 324 25.16 19.06 8.96
N LEU A 325 24.10 19.82 9.27
CA LEU A 325 24.21 21.28 9.47
C LEU A 325 25.12 21.64 10.64
N PHE A 326 25.04 20.90 11.75
CA PHE A 326 25.96 21.06 12.87
C PHE A 326 27.41 20.75 12.48
N GLY A 327 27.64 19.69 11.71
CA GLY A 327 28.94 19.36 11.13
C GLY A 327 29.47 20.49 10.26
N VAL A 328 28.64 21.09 9.40
CA VAL A 328 29.02 22.26 8.58
C VAL A 328 29.42 23.44 9.46
N LEU A 329 28.67 23.74 10.52
CA LEU A 329 29.00 24.83 11.45
C LEU A 329 30.38 24.62 12.08
N LEU A 330 30.66 23.41 12.60
CA LEU A 330 31.96 23.09 13.17
C LEU A 330 33.07 23.15 12.12
N GLY A 331 32.87 22.54 10.95
CA GLY A 331 33.83 22.50 9.85
C GLY A 331 34.21 23.91 9.37
N GLY A 332 33.22 24.75 9.11
CA GLY A 332 33.40 26.12 8.64
C GLY A 332 34.07 27.03 9.67
N TRP A 333 33.80 26.83 10.95
CA TRP A 333 34.33 27.64 12.04
C TRP A 333 35.80 27.33 12.39
N LEU A 334 36.22 26.05 12.32
CA LEU A 334 37.50 25.54 12.83
C LEU A 334 38.77 26.34 12.51
N ILE A 335 38.96 26.69 11.23
CA ILE A 335 40.16 27.39 10.76
C ILE A 335 39.85 28.84 10.42
N ALA A 336 38.65 29.14 9.92
CA ALA A 336 38.27 30.52 9.61
C ALA A 336 38.27 31.41 10.85
N SER A 337 37.86 30.88 12.02
CA SER A 337 37.91 31.62 13.29
C SER A 337 39.33 31.99 13.71
N GLU A 338 40.29 31.09 13.51
CA GLU A 338 41.70 31.33 13.83
C GLU A 338 42.31 32.42 12.96
N TYR A 339 41.90 32.49 11.70
CA TYR A 339 42.32 33.57 10.80
C TYR A 339 41.68 34.90 11.21
N GLN A 340 40.39 34.93 11.53
CA GLN A 340 39.69 36.15 11.92
C GLN A 340 40.17 36.71 13.28
N GLN A 341 40.47 35.83 14.24
CA GLN A 341 40.96 36.22 15.57
C GLN A 341 42.48 36.47 15.61
N GLY A 342 43.21 36.15 14.54
CA GLY A 342 44.68 36.29 14.46
C GLY A 342 45.47 35.24 15.26
N THR A 343 44.79 34.32 15.94
CA THR A 343 45.38 33.24 16.75
C THR A 343 46.10 32.19 15.89
N ILE A 344 45.83 32.17 14.58
CA ILE A 344 46.58 31.32 13.62
C ILE A 344 48.09 31.54 13.70
N ARG A 345 48.54 32.79 13.96
CA ARG A 345 49.97 33.11 14.09
C ARG A 345 50.59 32.43 15.31
N LEU A 346 49.86 32.39 16.43
CA LEU A 346 50.28 31.72 17.66
C LEU A 346 50.40 30.19 17.46
N LEU A 347 49.50 29.60 16.67
CA LEU A 347 49.55 28.18 16.31
C LEU A 347 50.78 27.85 15.45
N MET A 348 51.20 28.77 14.56
CA MET A 348 52.31 28.53 13.62
C MET A 348 53.71 28.65 14.24
N ILE A 349 53.86 29.26 15.42
CA ILE A 349 55.15 29.35 16.14
C ILE A 349 55.49 28.03 16.85
N ARG A 350 54.51 27.16 17.09
CA ARG A 350 54.72 25.89 17.80
C ARG A 350 55.59 24.92 16.98
N PRO A 351 56.47 24.11 17.61
CA PRO A 351 57.37 23.18 16.92
C PRO A 351 56.63 21.90 16.47
N LYS A 352 55.55 22.06 15.69
CA LYS A 352 54.74 20.98 15.11
C LYS A 352 54.47 21.29 13.64
N THR A 353 54.36 20.27 12.81
CA THR A 353 54.10 20.48 11.38
C THR A 353 52.69 21.04 11.17
N ARG A 354 52.53 21.95 10.20
CA ARG A 354 51.24 22.57 9.86
C ARG A 354 50.15 21.52 9.61
N THR A 355 50.50 20.44 8.92
CA THR A 355 49.60 19.31 8.66
C THR A 355 49.14 18.61 9.93
N LYS A 356 50.02 18.42 10.93
CA LYS A 356 49.62 17.81 12.22
C LYS A 356 48.64 18.70 12.99
N ILE A 357 48.84 20.02 12.98
CA ILE A 357 47.93 20.98 13.63
C ILE A 357 46.56 20.97 12.96
N LEU A 358 46.54 20.99 11.62
CA LEU A 358 45.30 20.99 10.86
C LEU A 358 44.52 19.68 11.04
N LEU A 359 45.20 18.53 10.91
CA LEU A 359 44.58 17.22 11.07
C LEU A 359 44.13 16.95 12.50
N SER A 360 44.83 17.44 13.53
CA SER A 360 44.37 17.27 14.92
C SER A 360 43.07 18.03 15.16
N LYS A 361 42.93 19.23 14.58
CA LYS A 361 41.69 20.02 14.64
C LYS A 361 40.55 19.38 13.84
N PHE A 362 40.84 18.89 12.64
CA PHE A 362 39.89 18.15 11.82
C PHE A 362 39.36 16.92 12.56
N LEU A 363 40.27 16.10 13.11
CA LEU A 363 39.90 14.88 13.83
C LEU A 363 39.11 15.18 15.10
N ALA A 364 39.48 16.23 15.85
CA ALA A 364 38.74 16.65 17.02
C ALA A 364 37.29 17.02 16.68
N ALA A 365 37.07 17.86 15.66
CA ALA A 365 35.72 18.21 15.24
C ALA A 365 34.95 17.04 14.63
N LEU A 366 35.65 16.15 13.92
CA LEU A 366 35.07 14.92 13.38
C LEU A 366 34.51 14.03 14.49
N LEU A 367 35.27 13.85 15.58
CA LEU A 367 34.81 13.11 16.74
C LEU A 367 33.64 13.79 17.46
N VAL A 368 33.61 15.14 17.50
CA VAL A 368 32.53 15.88 18.16
C VAL A 368 31.20 15.67 17.43
N TRP A 369 31.13 15.88 16.12
CA TRP A 369 29.85 15.68 15.42
C TRP A 369 29.46 14.19 15.36
N LEU A 370 30.42 13.27 15.27
CA LEU A 370 30.14 11.82 15.36
C LEU A 370 29.55 11.45 16.73
N ALA A 371 30.06 12.04 17.81
CA ALA A 371 29.50 11.82 19.15
C ALA A 371 28.06 12.34 19.25
N VAL A 372 27.77 13.52 18.68
CA VAL A 372 26.40 14.07 18.59
C VAL A 372 25.49 13.13 17.80
N ASP A 373 25.95 12.59 16.66
CA ASP A 373 25.18 11.64 15.87
C ASP A 373 24.87 10.35 16.63
N LEU A 374 25.88 9.75 17.28
CA LEU A 374 25.73 8.53 18.07
C LEU A 374 24.81 8.73 19.28
N ILE A 375 24.90 9.87 19.95
CA ILE A 375 23.97 10.23 21.03
C ILE A 375 22.56 10.38 20.47
N GLY A 376 22.39 11.06 19.33
CA GLY A 376 21.10 11.20 18.64
C GLY A 376 20.47 9.86 18.27
N SER A 377 21.26 8.97 17.66
CA SER A 377 20.86 7.59 17.36
C SER A 377 20.44 6.80 18.59
N THR A 378 21.20 6.92 19.68
CA THR A 378 20.89 6.22 20.94
C THR A 378 19.59 6.74 21.54
N LEU A 379 19.41 8.07 21.56
CA LEU A 379 18.17 8.70 22.02
C LEU A 379 16.98 8.30 21.15
N ASN A 380 17.14 8.21 19.83
CA ASN A 380 16.11 7.74 18.90
C ASN A 380 15.66 6.32 19.25
N LEU A 381 16.61 5.38 19.39
CA LEU A 381 16.31 3.98 19.74
C LEU A 381 15.62 3.88 21.11
N LEU A 382 16.13 4.59 22.12
CA LEU A 382 15.56 4.58 23.47
C LEU A 382 14.17 5.20 23.51
N THR A 383 13.97 6.35 22.87
CA THR A 383 12.67 7.05 22.87
C THR A 383 11.61 6.22 22.18
N ASN A 384 11.93 5.62 21.03
CA ASN A 384 10.98 4.74 20.33
C ASN A 384 10.69 3.46 21.13
N GLY A 385 11.70 2.88 21.79
CA GLY A 385 11.48 1.74 22.68
C GLY A 385 10.61 2.04 23.89
N ILE A 386 10.74 3.24 24.48
CA ILE A 386 9.93 3.69 25.62
C ILE A 386 8.49 4.00 25.18
N LEU A 387 8.29 4.68 24.06
CA LEU A 387 6.97 5.11 23.60
C LEU A 387 6.17 4.01 22.90
N PHE A 388 6.82 3.17 22.10
CA PHE A 388 6.17 2.17 21.23
C PHE A 388 6.48 0.72 21.62
N GLY A 389 7.35 0.51 22.62
CA GLY A 389 7.66 -0.81 23.19
C GLY A 389 8.95 -1.43 22.66
N PHE A 390 9.78 -1.94 23.59
CA PHE A 390 11.04 -2.61 23.25
C PHE A 390 10.88 -4.01 22.65
N SER A 391 9.72 -4.64 22.80
CA SER A 391 9.44 -5.98 22.24
C SER A 391 9.53 -6.00 20.72
N ASP A 392 9.14 -4.92 20.05
CA ASP A 392 9.21 -4.84 18.59
C ASP A 392 10.65 -4.96 18.08
N PHE A 393 11.65 -4.48 18.81
CA PHE A 393 13.06 -4.63 18.42
C PHE A 393 13.56 -6.08 18.39
N ALA A 394 12.88 -7.00 19.09
CA ALA A 394 13.23 -8.41 19.10
C ALA A 394 12.78 -9.13 17.80
N TYR A 395 11.82 -8.58 17.08
CA TYR A 395 11.33 -9.19 15.85
C TYR A 395 12.34 -9.06 14.69
N PRO A 396 12.51 -10.12 13.88
CA PRO A 396 13.37 -10.09 12.72
C PRO A 396 12.77 -9.21 11.62
N ASN A 397 13.63 -8.77 10.70
CA ASN A 397 13.23 -8.21 9.41
C ASN A 397 13.43 -9.29 8.36
N TYR A 398 12.46 -9.46 7.48
CA TYR A 398 12.51 -10.51 6.49
C TYR A 398 13.06 -9.99 5.17
N THR A 399 13.92 -10.79 4.56
CA THR A 399 14.44 -10.57 3.21
C THR A 399 14.26 -11.83 2.37
N VAL A 400 14.47 -11.72 1.07
CA VAL A 400 14.46 -12.88 0.16
C VAL A 400 15.45 -13.95 0.66
N ALA A 401 16.65 -13.53 1.06
CA ALA A 401 17.72 -14.41 1.51
C ALA A 401 17.49 -15.07 2.88
N GLY A 402 16.64 -14.49 3.73
CA GLY A 402 16.44 -14.99 5.10
C GLY A 402 15.94 -13.91 6.06
N GLU A 403 15.86 -14.29 7.33
CA GLU A 403 15.60 -13.38 8.43
C GLU A 403 16.88 -12.67 8.89
N ILE A 404 16.76 -11.40 9.28
CA ILE A 404 17.86 -10.57 9.75
C ILE A 404 17.39 -9.86 11.03
N GLY A 405 18.15 -10.02 12.12
CA GLY A 405 17.87 -9.30 13.37
C GLY A 405 17.90 -7.78 13.17
N PHE A 406 17.08 -7.03 13.94
CA PHE A 406 16.93 -5.59 13.74
C PHE A 406 18.25 -4.81 13.78
N VAL A 407 19.17 -5.13 14.70
CA VAL A 407 20.46 -4.43 14.79
C VAL A 407 21.30 -4.62 13.52
N ALA A 408 21.35 -5.84 12.99
CA ALA A 408 22.05 -6.13 11.75
C ALA A 408 21.39 -5.46 10.53
N TYR A 409 20.07 -5.29 10.57
CA TYR A 409 19.32 -4.54 9.57
C TYR A 409 19.56 -3.02 9.65
N TYR A 410 19.63 -2.47 10.87
CA TYR A 410 19.71 -1.04 11.15
C TYR A 410 21.12 -0.46 11.00
N LEU A 411 22.13 -1.16 11.52
CA LEU A 411 23.50 -0.63 11.62
C LEU A 411 24.09 -0.20 10.26
N PRO A 412 23.96 -0.96 9.16
CA PRO A 412 24.46 -0.51 7.85
C PRO A 412 23.79 0.77 7.35
N LYS A 413 22.48 0.95 7.65
CA LYS A 413 21.73 2.16 7.26
C LYS A 413 22.18 3.36 8.05
N LEU A 414 22.39 3.19 9.35
CA LEU A 414 22.96 4.22 10.21
C LEU A 414 24.33 4.67 9.69
N LEU A 415 25.23 3.71 9.42
CA LEU A 415 26.56 4.01 8.88
C LEU A 415 26.51 4.74 7.53
N ALA A 416 25.56 4.38 6.65
CA ALA A 416 25.36 5.09 5.39
C ALA A 416 24.92 6.54 5.62
N CYS A 417 24.08 6.82 6.62
CA CYS A 417 23.60 8.16 6.96
C CYS A 417 24.67 9.08 7.57
N ILE A 418 25.79 8.53 8.05
CA ILE A 418 26.95 9.29 8.53
C ILE A 418 27.72 9.96 7.38
N LEU A 419 27.71 9.36 6.18
CA LEU A 419 28.54 9.82 5.06
C LEU A 419 28.15 11.21 4.51
N PRO A 420 26.86 11.57 4.36
CA PRO A 420 26.47 12.93 4.01
C PRO A 420 26.97 13.98 5.01
N ILE A 421 26.98 13.65 6.31
CA ILE A 421 27.48 14.53 7.37
C ILE A 421 28.98 14.76 7.20
N LEU A 422 29.74 13.69 6.98
CA LEU A 422 31.18 13.75 6.72
C LEU A 422 31.50 14.59 5.48
N PHE A 423 30.74 14.41 4.40
CA PHE A 423 30.89 15.17 3.16
C PHE A 423 30.64 16.67 3.37
N ALA A 424 29.53 17.02 4.02
CA ALA A 424 29.18 18.40 4.30
C ALA A 424 30.23 19.08 5.22
N PHE A 425 30.69 18.36 6.24
CA PHE A 425 31.79 18.78 7.11
C PHE A 425 33.10 19.00 6.33
N ALA A 426 33.47 18.10 5.41
CA ALA A 426 34.69 18.19 4.62
C ALA A 426 34.69 19.41 3.67
N ILE A 427 33.55 19.71 3.04
CA ILE A 427 33.40 20.93 2.22
C ILE A 427 33.55 22.18 3.09
N ALA A 428 32.83 22.26 4.20
CA ALA A 428 32.88 23.40 5.11
C ALA A 428 34.29 23.63 5.65
N PHE A 429 34.96 22.54 6.02
CA PHE A 429 36.36 22.56 6.46
C PHE A 429 37.30 23.05 5.37
N MET A 430 37.18 22.56 4.14
CA MET A 430 37.97 23.05 3.01
C MET A 430 37.77 24.56 2.82
N LEU A 431 36.52 25.04 2.81
CA LEU A 431 36.23 26.46 2.67
C LEU A 431 36.75 27.29 3.84
N SER A 432 36.79 26.73 5.06
CA SER A 432 37.37 27.40 6.23
C SER A 432 38.85 27.75 6.03
N VAL A 433 39.59 26.87 5.32
CA VAL A 433 41.02 27.07 4.99
C VAL A 433 41.20 28.00 3.79
N LEU A 434 40.34 27.87 2.76
CA LEU A 434 40.48 28.62 1.52
C LEU A 434 40.08 30.09 1.66
N VAL A 435 38.92 30.34 2.26
CA VAL A 435 38.26 31.65 2.25
C VAL A 435 38.62 32.49 3.47
N LYS A 436 38.99 31.86 4.60
CA LYS A 436 39.36 32.54 5.86
C LYS A 436 38.25 33.46 6.40
N ASN A 437 37.00 33.18 6.05
CA ASN A 437 35.83 33.95 6.49
C ASN A 437 34.76 33.00 7.00
N ILE A 438 34.45 33.09 8.30
CA ILE A 438 33.49 32.18 8.97
C ILE A 438 32.14 32.18 8.24
N ALA A 439 31.64 33.37 7.86
CA ALA A 439 30.32 33.49 7.25
C ALA A 439 30.24 32.75 5.91
N ILE A 440 31.25 32.91 5.04
CA ILE A 440 31.25 32.25 3.72
C ILE A 440 31.50 30.74 3.88
N SER A 441 32.42 30.35 4.76
CA SER A 441 32.76 28.95 5.00
C SER A 441 31.61 28.12 5.58
N ILE A 442 30.64 28.78 6.21
CA ILE A 442 29.42 28.16 6.73
C ILE A 442 28.25 28.30 5.75
N ALA A 443 28.01 29.50 5.21
CA ALA A 443 26.83 29.76 4.39
C ALA A 443 26.82 28.94 3.09
N VAL A 444 27.96 28.84 2.40
CA VAL A 444 28.04 28.14 1.11
C VAL A 444 27.70 26.64 1.23
N PRO A 445 28.31 25.86 2.15
CA PRO A 445 27.92 24.46 2.32
C PRO A 445 26.47 24.27 2.78
N ILE A 446 25.94 25.17 3.63
CA ILE A 446 24.51 25.12 4.01
C ILE A 446 23.62 25.29 2.77
N VAL A 447 23.91 26.28 1.92
CA VAL A 447 23.16 26.52 0.68
C VAL A 447 23.26 25.33 -0.26
N ILE A 448 24.43 24.69 -0.38
CA ILE A 448 24.59 23.46 -1.17
C ILE A 448 23.76 22.31 -0.59
N TYR A 449 23.80 22.11 0.72
CA TYR A 449 23.09 21.02 1.39
C TYR A 449 21.57 21.19 1.31
N ILE A 450 21.05 22.37 1.67
CA ILE A 450 19.60 22.67 1.57
C ILE A 450 19.18 22.72 0.09
N GLY A 451 20.03 23.29 -0.77
CA GLY A 451 19.80 23.32 -2.21
C GLY A 451 19.63 21.93 -2.80
N SER A 452 20.41 20.93 -2.34
CA SER A 452 20.25 19.55 -2.81
C SER A 452 18.88 18.97 -2.43
N ILE A 453 18.39 19.27 -1.22
CA ILE A 453 17.04 18.85 -0.79
C ILE A 453 15.97 19.42 -1.72
N ILE A 454 16.03 20.73 -2.01
CA ILE A 454 15.05 21.41 -2.85
C ILE A 454 15.09 20.87 -4.28
N VAL A 455 16.29 20.77 -4.87
CA VAL A 455 16.55 20.20 -6.19
C VAL A 455 15.97 18.79 -6.28
N MET A 456 16.28 17.91 -5.33
CA MET A 456 15.80 16.53 -5.36
C MET A 456 14.28 16.39 -5.21
N ASN A 457 13.59 17.37 -4.60
CA ASN A 457 12.12 17.37 -4.53
C ASN A 457 11.49 17.87 -5.82
N ILE A 458 12.04 18.92 -6.44
CA ILE A 458 11.55 19.43 -7.73
C ILE A 458 11.72 18.38 -8.83
N PHE A 459 12.87 17.71 -8.85
CA PHE A 459 13.21 16.77 -9.91
C PHE A 459 12.71 15.35 -9.69
N ALA A 460 12.12 15.04 -8.53
CA ALA A 460 11.45 13.76 -8.32
C ALA A 460 10.39 13.48 -9.39
N TYR A 461 9.82 14.53 -9.98
CA TYR A 461 8.70 14.46 -10.93
C TYR A 461 9.09 14.76 -12.40
N GLN A 462 10.39 14.86 -12.74
CA GLN A 462 10.84 15.19 -14.11
C GLN A 462 11.79 14.13 -14.69
N ASP A 463 11.58 13.74 -15.95
CA ASP A 463 12.38 12.71 -16.66
C ASP A 463 13.70 13.21 -17.24
N SER A 464 13.83 14.52 -17.43
CA SER A 464 14.91 15.12 -18.22
C SER A 464 16.29 15.11 -17.54
N MET A 465 16.44 14.49 -16.35
CA MET A 465 17.63 14.66 -15.51
C MET A 465 18.19 13.36 -14.92
N ALA A 466 18.21 12.27 -15.69
CA ALA A 466 18.89 11.02 -15.31
C ALA A 466 20.39 11.23 -14.96
N TRP A 467 21.03 12.29 -15.47
CA TRP A 467 22.42 12.65 -15.14
C TRP A 467 22.63 12.99 -13.65
N ILE A 468 21.60 13.43 -12.92
CA ILE A 468 21.68 13.74 -11.49
C ILE A 468 22.07 12.49 -10.68
N ALA A 469 21.71 11.29 -11.15
CA ALA A 469 22.06 10.02 -10.51
C ALA A 469 23.58 9.82 -10.34
N TYR A 470 24.39 10.48 -11.18
CA TYR A 470 25.86 10.43 -11.13
C TYR A 470 26.49 11.54 -10.27
N THR A 471 25.68 12.45 -9.71
CA THR A 471 26.13 13.54 -8.84
C THR A 471 26.01 13.14 -7.36
N PRO A 472 26.70 13.82 -6.43
CA PRO A 472 26.54 13.52 -5.01
C PRO A 472 25.16 13.94 -4.45
N LEU A 473 24.36 14.72 -5.19
CA LEU A 473 23.14 15.37 -4.69
C LEU A 473 22.07 14.38 -4.18
N PRO A 474 21.72 13.29 -4.88
CA PRO A 474 20.75 12.32 -4.38
C PRO A 474 21.22 11.67 -3.07
N PHE A 475 22.52 11.48 -2.93
CA PHE A 475 23.12 10.77 -1.81
C PHE A 475 23.29 11.64 -0.57
N LEU A 476 23.14 12.97 -0.67
CA LEU A 476 23.15 13.87 0.50
C LEU A 476 21.94 13.65 1.42
N GLN A 477 20.87 13.05 0.89
CA GLN A 477 19.69 12.62 1.64
C GLN A 477 19.67 11.09 1.78
N MET A 478 20.75 10.49 2.29
CA MET A 478 20.87 9.03 2.38
C MET A 478 19.71 8.36 3.15
N SER A 479 19.17 9.04 4.17
CA SER A 479 18.01 8.58 4.93
C SER A 479 16.76 8.36 4.06
N SER A 480 16.58 9.14 2.98
CA SER A 480 15.47 9.00 2.05
C SER A 480 15.50 7.68 1.27
N PHE A 481 16.65 7.02 1.10
CA PHE A 481 16.73 5.68 0.50
C PHE A 481 16.09 4.59 1.37
N PHE A 482 15.94 4.85 2.68
CA PHE A 482 15.43 3.89 3.64
C PHE A 482 14.02 4.22 4.13
N SER A 483 13.48 5.37 3.74
CA SER A 483 12.11 5.78 4.06
C SER A 483 11.13 5.23 3.01
N ARG A 484 9.97 4.77 3.48
CA ARG A 484 8.94 4.11 2.63
C ARG A 484 8.36 5.05 1.58
N TYR A 485 8.12 6.30 1.98
CA TYR A 485 7.50 7.33 1.14
C TYR A 485 8.48 8.47 0.95
N SER A 486 9.50 8.24 0.11
CA SER A 486 10.49 9.25 -0.22
C SER A 486 10.47 9.59 -1.70
N ASN A 487 10.91 10.81 -2.00
CA ASN A 487 11.19 11.26 -3.35
C ASN A 487 12.18 10.33 -4.07
N ILE A 488 13.16 9.76 -3.35
CA ILE A 488 14.14 8.82 -3.90
C ILE A 488 13.47 7.50 -4.31
N GLN A 489 12.56 6.97 -3.48
CA GLN A 489 11.85 5.74 -3.81
C GLN A 489 10.99 5.92 -5.07
N TYR A 490 10.35 7.08 -5.21
CA TYR A 490 9.59 7.43 -6.41
C TYR A 490 10.50 7.51 -7.66
N ILE A 491 11.67 8.14 -7.56
CA ILE A 491 12.65 8.20 -8.65
C ILE A 491 13.09 6.78 -9.09
N ILE A 492 13.32 5.86 -8.13
CA ILE A 492 13.73 4.48 -8.41
C ILE A 492 12.60 3.68 -9.08
N GLN A 493 11.35 3.90 -8.68
CA GLN A 493 10.18 3.26 -9.28
C GLN A 493 10.00 3.65 -10.75
N ARG A 494 10.36 4.88 -11.12
CA ARG A 494 10.34 5.37 -12.51
C ARG A 494 11.48 4.83 -13.38
N GLY A 495 12.35 4.00 -12.82
CA GLY A 495 13.42 3.33 -13.57
C GLY A 495 14.79 4.02 -13.51
N ILE A 496 14.95 5.14 -12.81
CA ILE A 496 16.27 5.75 -12.60
C ILE A 496 17.03 4.94 -11.54
N ILE A 497 18.14 4.31 -11.96
CA ILE A 497 18.93 3.43 -11.09
C ILE A 497 19.82 4.28 -10.18
N LEU A 498 19.44 4.40 -8.91
CA LEU A 498 20.26 5.02 -7.87
C LEU A 498 20.97 3.93 -7.06
N ASN A 499 22.26 3.75 -7.31
CA ASN A 499 23.07 2.74 -6.63
C ASN A 499 23.67 3.30 -5.33
N ILE A 500 23.24 2.77 -4.18
CA ILE A 500 23.72 3.19 -2.86
C ILE A 500 25.24 2.99 -2.72
N THR A 501 25.79 1.89 -3.22
CA THR A 501 27.24 1.60 -3.15
C THR A 501 28.04 2.65 -3.91
N PHE A 502 27.56 3.06 -5.09
CA PHE A 502 28.17 4.15 -5.84
C PHE A 502 28.14 5.46 -5.04
N GLY A 503 26.98 5.81 -4.45
CA GLY A 503 26.85 7.00 -3.62
C GLY A 503 27.78 7.02 -2.40
N VAL A 504 27.90 5.89 -1.71
CA VAL A 504 28.84 5.70 -0.58
C VAL A 504 30.28 5.99 -1.01
N LEU A 505 30.73 5.38 -2.11
CA LEU A 505 32.09 5.58 -2.63
C LEU A 505 32.31 7.02 -3.08
N GLN A 506 31.34 7.61 -3.77
CA GLN A 506 31.41 8.98 -4.26
C GLN A 506 31.57 9.98 -3.12
N LEU A 507 30.74 9.87 -2.06
CA LEU A 507 30.82 10.76 -0.90
C LEU A 507 32.15 10.60 -0.16
N LEU A 508 32.66 9.37 -0.01
CA LEU A 508 33.96 9.11 0.61
C LEU A 508 35.12 9.71 -0.18
N VAL A 509 35.16 9.48 -1.50
CA VAL A 509 36.21 9.99 -2.39
C VAL A 509 36.21 11.52 -2.39
N LEU A 510 35.05 12.15 -2.51
CA LEU A 510 34.95 13.62 -2.49
C LEU A 510 35.35 14.20 -1.12
N SER A 511 34.94 13.57 -0.01
CA SER A 511 35.35 13.99 1.34
C SER A 511 36.87 13.93 1.52
N ALA A 512 37.50 12.85 1.04
CA ALA A 512 38.95 12.70 1.06
C ALA A 512 39.65 13.74 0.18
N LEU A 513 39.09 14.02 -1.01
CA LEU A 513 39.59 15.02 -1.94
C LEU A 513 39.53 16.44 -1.33
N PHE A 514 38.40 16.85 -0.75
CA PHE A 514 38.27 18.16 -0.11
C PHE A 514 39.20 18.32 1.09
N THR A 515 39.33 17.28 1.90
CA THR A 515 40.29 17.27 3.02
C THR A 515 41.73 17.36 2.51
N GLY A 516 42.06 16.64 1.43
CA GLY A 516 43.37 16.69 0.78
C GLY A 516 43.71 18.08 0.23
N ILE A 517 42.75 18.75 -0.42
CA ILE A 517 42.88 20.14 -0.90
C ILE A 517 43.12 21.08 0.29
N ALA A 518 42.35 20.94 1.36
CA ALA A 518 42.52 21.75 2.57
C ALA A 518 43.95 21.60 3.14
N VAL A 519 44.44 20.36 3.26
CA VAL A 519 45.80 20.06 3.74
C VAL A 519 46.87 20.63 2.81
N TYR A 520 46.71 20.45 1.50
CA TYR A 520 47.67 20.96 0.52
C TYR A 520 47.78 22.48 0.57
N VAL A 521 46.64 23.18 0.58
CA VAL A 521 46.62 24.65 0.63
C VAL A 521 47.18 25.16 1.95
N PHE A 522 46.80 24.56 3.08
CA PHE A 522 47.33 24.97 4.39
C PHE A 522 48.85 24.76 4.50
N LYS A 523 49.40 23.74 3.83
CA LYS A 523 50.84 23.49 3.79
C LYS A 523 51.59 24.52 2.96
N LYS A 524 51.10 24.83 1.76
CA LYS A 524 51.82 25.67 0.78
C LYS A 524 51.60 27.17 0.96
N ARG A 525 50.49 27.58 1.56
CA ARG A 525 50.12 29.00 1.63
C ARG A 525 50.88 29.70 2.75
N ASP A 526 51.42 30.88 2.46
CA ASP A 526 52.05 31.72 3.46
C ASP A 526 51.01 32.34 4.39
N ILE A 527 51.36 32.34 5.69
CA ILE A 527 50.54 32.86 6.79
C ILE A 527 51.13 34.21 7.28
N VAL A 528 52.12 34.73 6.56
CA VAL A 528 52.80 35.99 6.83
C VAL A 528 52.14 37.08 5.99
N ASN A 529 50.95 37.50 6.44
CA ASN A 529 50.37 38.85 6.35
C ASN A 529 48.98 38.80 6.97
#